data_AF-A0A7Y7M5B3-F1
#
_entry.id   AF-A0A7Y7M5B3-F1
#
_cell.length_a   1.000
_cell.length_b   1.000
_cell.length_c   1.000
_cell.angle_alpha   90.00
_cell.angle_beta   90.00
_cell.angle_gamma   90.00
#
_symmetry.space_group_name_H-M   'P 1'
#
loop_
_entity.id
_entity.type
_entity.pdbx_description
1 polymer ?
#
loop_
_entity_poly.entity_id
_entity_poly.type
_entity_poly.pdbx_seq_one_letter_code
_entity_poly.pdbx_strand_id
1 'polypeptide(L)'
;MDNVQQTIISQYANSPTINALIEAWNQSIDPSSDIQNFYDLIWNVQTATGYGLDVWGRIVGVGRVLQVANTSYIGFAQQSPTVTTFGSGILYSGGATTGNYSLTDDAYRQLIMAKAAANITNGSITSINAILAILFSGRGACYVADSGNMTMTYVFEFVLTPVDVSVVVTSGILPRPAGVQISYRQTATGTTLDNDFYLDVSPMS
;
A
#
# COMPACT_ATOMS: atom_id res chain seq x y z
N MET A 1 -4.30 -36.21 8.94
CA MET A 1 -4.25 -37.22 7.86
C MET A 1 -5.54 -37.13 7.06
N ASP A 2 -5.44 -37.06 5.75
CA ASP A 2 -6.61 -37.16 4.88
C ASP A 2 -7.15 -38.60 4.91
N ASN A 3 -8.40 -38.77 5.35
CA ASN A 3 -9.16 -40.03 5.36
C ASN A 3 -8.63 -41.17 6.26
N VAL A 4 -8.62 -40.94 7.58
CA VAL A 4 -8.27 -41.94 8.62
C VAL A 4 -9.11 -43.23 8.54
N GLN A 5 -10.35 -43.17 8.03
CA GLN A 5 -11.23 -44.33 7.87
C GLN A 5 -10.68 -45.38 6.89
N GLN A 6 -9.89 -44.99 5.89
CA GLN A 6 -9.30 -45.94 4.94
C GLN A 6 -8.15 -46.76 5.55
N THR A 7 -7.58 -46.28 6.66
CA THR A 7 -6.48 -46.95 7.38
C THR A 7 -6.99 -47.94 8.44
N ILE A 8 -8.31 -47.96 8.70
CA ILE A 8 -8.93 -48.84 9.69
C ILE A 8 -9.24 -50.20 9.05
N ILE A 9 -8.74 -51.26 9.66
CA ILE A 9 -9.01 -52.65 9.27
C ILE A 9 -10.49 -52.95 9.53
N SER A 10 -11.17 -53.62 8.59
CA SER A 10 -12.64 -53.84 8.60
C SER A 10 -13.22 -54.38 9.90
N GLN A 11 -12.45 -55.16 10.67
CA GLN A 11 -12.85 -55.70 11.98
C GLN A 11 -13.07 -54.63 13.08
N TYR A 12 -12.47 -53.45 12.96
CA TYR A 12 -12.59 -52.35 13.93
C TYR A 12 -13.41 -51.17 13.41
N ALA A 13 -13.85 -51.20 12.14
CA ALA A 13 -14.57 -50.11 11.50
C ALA A 13 -15.86 -49.69 12.22
N ASN A 14 -16.50 -50.62 12.94
CA ASN A 14 -17.77 -50.39 13.62
C ASN A 14 -17.64 -50.20 15.15
N SER A 15 -16.42 -50.09 15.68
CA SER A 15 -16.17 -49.86 17.12
C SER A 15 -16.15 -48.37 17.44
N PRO A 16 -17.14 -47.82 18.17
CA PRO A 16 -17.24 -46.38 18.41
C PRO A 16 -16.05 -45.83 19.20
N THR A 17 -15.55 -46.59 20.17
CA THR A 17 -14.45 -46.18 21.06
C THR A 17 -13.11 -46.11 20.34
N ILE A 18 -12.85 -47.05 19.42
CA ILE A 18 -11.60 -47.08 18.64
C ILE A 18 -11.60 -45.97 17.60
N ASN A 19 -12.72 -45.74 16.93
CA ASN A 19 -12.86 -44.63 15.97
C ASN A 19 -12.66 -43.28 16.66
N ALA A 20 -13.28 -43.06 17.83
CA ALA A 20 -13.11 -41.83 18.60
C ALA A 20 -11.65 -41.59 19.05
N LEU A 21 -10.94 -42.65 19.46
CA LEU A 21 -9.52 -42.54 19.80
C LEU A 21 -8.68 -42.18 18.57
N ILE A 22 -8.91 -42.85 17.44
CA ILE A 22 -8.18 -42.60 16.19
C ILE A 22 -8.46 -41.18 15.66
N GLU A 23 -9.69 -40.68 15.78
CA GLU A 23 -10.05 -39.31 15.42
C GLU A 23 -9.36 -38.28 16.33
N ALA A 24 -9.30 -38.52 17.65
CA ALA A 24 -8.60 -37.64 18.58
C ALA A 24 -7.07 -37.61 18.31
N TRP A 25 -6.48 -38.75 17.95
CA TRP A 25 -5.08 -38.83 17.54
C TRP A 25 -4.85 -38.14 16.19
N ASN A 26 -5.77 -38.27 15.24
CA ASN A 26 -5.69 -37.55 13.98
C ASN A 26 -5.76 -36.04 14.20
N GLN A 27 -6.70 -35.55 15.00
CA GLN A 27 -6.82 -34.11 15.29
C GLN A 27 -5.61 -33.53 16.03
N SER A 28 -4.96 -34.29 16.89
CA SER A 28 -3.78 -33.84 17.63
C SER A 28 -2.48 -33.89 16.83
N ILE A 29 -2.42 -34.71 15.78
CA ILE A 29 -1.24 -34.87 14.93
C ILE A 29 -1.37 -34.07 13.63
N ASP A 30 -2.59 -33.76 13.17
CA ASP A 30 -2.81 -33.15 11.86
C ASP A 30 -2.44 -31.65 11.82
N PRO A 31 -1.30 -31.29 11.18
CA PRO A 31 -0.87 -29.90 11.10
C PRO A 31 -1.60 -29.14 9.99
N SER A 32 -2.51 -29.78 9.24
CA SER A 32 -3.13 -29.17 8.05
C SER A 32 -3.90 -27.89 8.38
N SER A 33 -4.55 -27.85 9.55
CA SER A 33 -5.25 -26.65 10.02
C SER A 33 -4.28 -25.49 10.31
N ASP A 34 -3.15 -25.78 10.95
CA ASP A 34 -2.10 -24.79 11.23
C ASP A 34 -1.41 -24.33 9.95
N ILE A 35 -1.19 -25.23 8.99
CA ILE A 35 -0.63 -24.90 7.66
C ILE A 35 -1.59 -23.99 6.89
N GLN A 36 -2.90 -24.26 6.94
CA GLN A 36 -3.91 -23.43 6.28
C GLN A 36 -3.97 -22.04 6.95
N ASN A 37 -3.97 -21.99 8.28
CA ASN A 37 -3.90 -20.72 9.01
C ASN A 37 -2.62 -19.94 8.67
N PHE A 38 -1.48 -20.61 8.59
CA PHE A 38 -0.23 -19.99 8.16
C PHE A 38 -0.32 -19.44 6.74
N TYR A 39 -0.88 -20.23 5.82
CA TYR A 39 -1.10 -19.80 4.45
C TYR A 39 -1.99 -18.56 4.39
N ASP A 40 -3.12 -18.56 5.10
CA ASP A 40 -4.07 -17.45 5.06
C ASP A 40 -3.55 -16.18 5.76
N LEU A 41 -2.77 -16.33 6.84
CA LEU A 41 -2.24 -15.18 7.60
C LEU A 41 -0.97 -14.58 7.00
N ILE A 42 -0.14 -15.39 6.31
CA ILE A 42 1.19 -14.96 5.84
C ILE A 42 1.29 -14.97 4.32
N TRP A 43 0.85 -16.04 3.66
CA TRP A 43 1.14 -16.24 2.24
C TRP A 43 0.05 -15.70 1.30
N ASN A 44 -1.21 -15.74 1.71
CA ASN A 44 -2.31 -15.20 0.92
C ASN A 44 -2.38 -13.67 1.09
N VAL A 45 -1.99 -12.92 0.06
CA VAL A 45 -2.00 -11.44 0.09
C VAL A 45 -3.37 -10.85 0.41
N GLN A 46 -4.46 -11.51 0.04
CA GLN A 46 -5.82 -11.01 0.25
C GLN A 46 -6.25 -11.09 1.72
N THR A 47 -5.80 -12.12 2.44
CA THR A 47 -6.18 -12.39 3.83
C THR A 47 -5.07 -12.12 4.84
N ALA A 48 -3.84 -11.88 4.37
CA ALA A 48 -2.70 -11.59 5.22
C ALA A 48 -2.95 -10.34 6.05
N THR A 49 -2.50 -10.39 7.32
CA THR A 49 -2.62 -9.32 8.30
C THR A 49 -1.32 -9.13 9.06
N GLY A 50 -1.08 -7.92 9.57
CA GLY A 50 0.10 -7.60 10.39
C GLY A 50 1.43 -8.04 9.76
N TYR A 51 2.12 -8.99 10.42
CA TYR A 51 3.44 -9.48 10.01
C TYR A 51 3.47 -10.08 8.60
N GLY A 52 2.41 -10.79 8.19
CA GLY A 52 2.34 -11.38 6.84
C GLY A 52 2.45 -10.33 5.75
N LEU A 53 1.73 -9.22 5.91
CA LEU A 53 1.81 -8.07 5.00
C LEU A 53 3.19 -7.41 5.02
N ASP A 54 3.86 -7.37 6.17
CA ASP A 54 5.21 -6.79 6.27
C ASP A 54 6.25 -7.63 5.51
N VAL A 55 6.08 -8.97 5.47
CA VAL A 55 6.90 -9.86 4.64
C VAL A 55 6.69 -9.56 3.16
N TRP A 56 5.43 -9.45 2.72
CA TRP A 56 5.12 -9.06 1.33
C TRP A 56 5.70 -7.70 0.97
N GLY A 57 5.57 -6.72 1.87
CA GLY A 57 6.19 -5.41 1.75
C GLY A 57 7.70 -5.48 1.54
N ARG A 58 8.40 -6.29 2.33
CA ARG A 58 9.84 -6.51 2.18
C ARG A 58 10.20 -7.15 0.84
N ILE A 59 9.37 -8.06 0.33
CA ILE A 59 9.58 -8.71 -0.98
C ILE A 59 9.44 -7.69 -2.13
N VAL A 60 8.40 -6.84 -2.10
CA VAL A 60 8.17 -5.84 -3.15
C VAL A 60 9.00 -4.56 -2.99
N GLY A 61 9.64 -4.39 -1.83
CA GLY A 61 10.50 -3.25 -1.50
C GLY A 61 9.76 -2.02 -0.99
N VAL A 62 8.67 -2.19 -0.23
CA VAL A 62 7.86 -1.09 0.32
C VAL A 62 7.59 -1.26 1.81
N GLY A 63 7.86 -0.19 2.56
CA GLY A 63 7.60 -0.13 4.00
C GLY A 63 6.18 0.32 4.34
N ARG A 64 5.67 -0.15 5.50
CA ARG A 64 4.37 0.24 6.06
C ARG A 64 4.34 1.67 6.60
N VAL A 65 5.48 2.17 7.06
CA VAL A 65 5.61 3.51 7.64
C VAL A 65 6.02 4.48 6.53
N LEU A 66 5.11 5.39 6.21
CA LEU A 66 5.38 6.48 5.28
C LEU A 66 5.88 7.71 6.03
N GLN A 67 6.87 8.35 5.45
CA GLN A 67 7.43 9.61 5.88
C GLN A 67 6.58 10.73 5.28
N VAL A 68 5.61 11.24 6.06
CA VAL A 68 4.74 12.34 5.63
C VAL A 68 5.36 13.64 6.08
N ALA A 69 5.75 14.52 5.15
CA ALA A 69 6.22 15.85 5.51
C ALA A 69 5.07 16.62 6.17
N ASN A 70 5.23 17.02 7.44
CA ASN A 70 4.28 17.94 8.05
C ASN A 70 4.52 19.30 7.43
N THR A 71 3.62 19.71 6.54
CA THR A 71 3.72 21.03 5.93
C THR A 71 3.22 22.08 6.92
N SER A 72 2.15 21.83 7.67
CA SER A 72 1.48 22.87 8.45
C SER A 72 2.12 23.16 9.81
N TYR A 73 2.60 24.41 10.00
CA TYR A 73 3.14 24.91 11.26
C TYR A 73 2.27 26.03 11.83
N ILE A 74 2.36 26.27 13.14
CA ILE A 74 1.75 27.47 13.74
C ILE A 74 2.51 28.70 13.24
N GLY A 75 1.80 29.70 12.77
CA GLY A 75 2.39 30.94 12.27
C GLY A 75 1.38 32.08 12.18
N PHE A 76 1.83 33.21 11.62
CA PHE A 76 0.97 34.37 11.41
C PHE A 76 0.37 34.34 10.01
N ALA A 77 -0.88 34.83 9.86
CA ALA A 77 -1.68 34.75 8.63
C ALA A 77 -1.04 35.36 7.37
N GLN A 78 0.04 36.14 7.52
CA GLN A 78 0.79 36.76 6.43
C GLN A 78 1.71 35.75 5.70
N GLN A 79 1.84 34.51 6.20
CA GLN A 79 2.66 33.43 5.65
C GLN A 79 1.78 32.25 5.18
N SER A 80 0.83 32.54 4.29
CA SER A 80 -0.05 31.55 3.63
C SER A 80 0.71 30.82 2.50
N PRO A 81 0.52 29.50 2.24
CA PRO A 81 -0.64 28.65 2.53
C PRO A 81 -0.43 27.60 3.64
N THR A 82 0.67 27.67 4.37
CA THR A 82 1.19 26.55 5.16
C THR A 82 1.04 26.76 6.69
N VAL A 83 0.21 27.72 7.08
CA VAL A 83 0.12 28.23 8.45
C VAL A 83 -1.23 27.93 9.09
N THR A 84 -1.18 27.32 10.27
CA THR A 84 -2.34 27.08 11.15
C THR A 84 -2.34 28.07 12.33
N THR A 85 -3.51 28.34 12.89
CA THR A 85 -3.67 29.25 14.02
C THR A 85 -3.18 28.63 15.34
N PHE A 86 -2.95 29.47 16.34
CA PHE A 86 -2.65 29.02 17.70
C PHE A 86 -3.77 28.12 18.23
N GLY A 87 -3.41 26.91 18.70
CA GLY A 87 -4.35 25.91 19.24
C GLY A 87 -4.61 24.70 18.33
N SER A 88 -4.08 24.66 17.11
CA SER A 88 -4.28 23.51 16.21
C SER A 88 -3.08 23.12 15.35
N GLY A 89 -1.92 23.78 15.50
CA GLY A 89 -0.70 23.50 14.74
C GLY A 89 0.46 22.96 15.56
N ILE A 90 1.57 22.66 14.88
CA ILE A 90 2.84 22.23 15.49
C ILE A 90 3.82 23.42 15.47
N LEU A 91 4.66 23.55 16.50
CA LEU A 91 5.74 24.56 16.51
C LEU A 91 6.81 24.22 15.47
N TYR A 92 7.20 25.20 14.66
CA TYR A 92 8.28 25.04 13.69
C TYR A 92 9.64 24.88 14.39
N SER A 93 10.32 23.76 14.17
CA SER A 93 11.58 23.40 14.86
C SER A 93 12.85 23.68 14.03
N GLY A 94 12.78 24.46 12.95
CA GLY A 94 13.94 24.77 12.11
C GLY A 94 14.28 23.73 11.04
N GLY A 95 13.35 22.80 10.76
CA GLY A 95 13.45 21.81 9.68
C GLY A 95 12.09 21.18 9.36
N ALA A 96 11.98 20.45 8.25
CA ALA A 96 10.77 19.70 7.94
C ALA A 96 10.59 18.58 8.96
N THR A 97 9.61 18.70 9.87
CA THR A 97 9.27 17.61 10.79
C THR A 97 8.47 16.58 10.02
N THR A 98 9.08 15.43 9.73
CA THR A 98 8.38 14.32 9.10
C THR A 98 7.59 13.53 10.14
N GLY A 99 6.29 13.36 9.92
CA GLY A 99 5.45 12.47 10.71
C GLY A 99 5.56 11.04 10.18
N ASN A 100 5.86 10.10 11.07
CA ASN A 100 5.75 8.68 10.74
C ASN A 100 4.26 8.30 10.68
N TYR A 101 3.74 8.07 9.48
CA TYR A 101 2.37 7.59 9.30
C TYR A 101 2.39 6.08 9.06
N SER A 102 1.82 5.31 9.99
CA SER A 102 1.62 3.86 9.79
C SER A 102 0.34 3.63 9.01
N LEU A 103 0.46 2.98 7.86
CA LEU A 103 -0.71 2.56 7.07
C LEU A 103 -1.51 1.47 7.78
N THR A 104 -2.82 1.50 7.60
CA THR A 104 -3.74 0.39 7.92
C THR A 104 -3.48 -0.79 7.00
N ASP A 105 -3.77 -2.01 7.44
CA ASP A 105 -3.56 -3.24 6.66
C ASP A 105 -4.17 -3.18 5.25
N ASP A 106 -5.38 -2.62 5.09
CA ASP A 106 -6.04 -2.51 3.78
C ASP A 106 -5.33 -1.56 2.82
N ALA A 107 -4.99 -0.36 3.29
CA ALA A 107 -4.20 0.60 2.52
C ALA A 107 -2.82 0.04 2.18
N TYR A 108 -2.18 -0.69 3.11
CA TYR A 108 -0.88 -1.29 2.88
C TYR A 108 -0.94 -2.44 1.86
N ARG A 109 -2.01 -3.23 1.86
CA ARG A 109 -2.25 -4.26 0.84
C ARG A 109 -2.39 -3.66 -0.56
N GLN A 110 -3.16 -2.58 -0.70
CA GLN A 110 -3.27 -1.85 -1.97
C GLN A 110 -1.91 -1.32 -2.44
N LEU A 111 -1.13 -0.76 -1.52
CA LEU A 111 0.23 -0.26 -1.76
C LEU A 111 1.16 -1.37 -2.28
N ILE A 112 1.13 -2.55 -1.64
CA ILE A 112 1.93 -3.72 -2.04
C ILE A 112 1.54 -4.18 -3.45
N MET A 113 0.24 -4.31 -3.73
CA MET A 113 -0.25 -4.73 -5.03
C MET A 113 0.15 -3.75 -6.14
N ALA A 114 0.05 -2.45 -5.86
CA ALA A 114 0.47 -1.41 -6.79
C ALA A 114 1.98 -1.45 -7.05
N LYS A 115 2.80 -1.65 -6.01
CA LYS A 115 4.25 -1.79 -6.18
C LYS A 115 4.61 -3.04 -6.97
N ALA A 116 3.98 -4.17 -6.68
CA ALA A 116 4.19 -5.41 -7.42
C ALA A 116 3.88 -5.20 -8.92
N ALA A 117 2.75 -4.55 -9.22
CA ALA A 117 2.40 -4.19 -10.59
C ALA A 117 3.40 -3.21 -11.23
N ALA A 118 3.89 -2.21 -10.47
CA ALA A 118 4.91 -1.28 -10.93
C ALA A 118 6.27 -1.93 -11.18
N ASN A 119 6.62 -3.00 -10.46
CA ASN A 119 7.86 -3.74 -10.67
C ASN A 119 7.82 -4.62 -11.93
N ILE A 120 6.63 -5.04 -12.39
CA ILE A 120 6.45 -5.94 -13.54
C ILE A 120 6.05 -5.16 -14.82
N THR A 121 5.63 -3.89 -14.68
CA THR A 121 5.12 -3.08 -15.78
C THR A 121 6.15 -2.81 -16.88
N ASN A 122 5.66 -2.67 -18.11
CA ASN A 122 6.45 -2.25 -19.27
C ASN A 122 6.54 -0.72 -19.41
N GLY A 123 5.96 0.04 -18.48
CA GLY A 123 5.98 1.51 -18.47
C GLY A 123 5.05 2.17 -19.50
N SER A 124 4.17 1.40 -20.16
CA SER A 124 3.17 1.99 -21.05
C SER A 124 2.12 2.80 -20.28
N ILE A 125 1.55 3.82 -20.91
CA ILE A 125 0.48 4.67 -20.32
C ILE A 125 -0.68 3.80 -19.82
N THR A 126 -1.09 2.78 -20.57
CA THR A 126 -2.16 1.86 -20.18
C THR A 126 -1.82 1.09 -18.90
N SER A 127 -0.60 0.57 -18.80
CA SER A 127 -0.16 -0.16 -17.61
C SER A 127 -0.04 0.76 -16.38
N ILE A 128 0.41 2.01 -16.57
CA ILE A 128 0.46 2.99 -15.47
C ILE A 128 -0.95 3.37 -15.03
N ASN A 129 -1.89 3.58 -15.95
CA ASN A 129 -3.29 3.84 -15.61
C ASN A 129 -3.93 2.67 -14.84
N ALA A 130 -3.58 1.42 -15.16
CA ALA A 130 -4.02 0.27 -14.39
C ALA A 130 -3.47 0.28 -12.95
N ILE A 131 -2.20 0.67 -12.75
CA ILE A 131 -1.59 0.81 -11.42
C ILE A 131 -2.29 1.92 -10.62
N LEU A 132 -2.58 3.06 -11.26
CA LEU A 132 -3.30 4.17 -10.63
C LEU A 132 -4.72 3.75 -10.21
N ALA A 133 -5.41 2.96 -11.04
CA ALA A 133 -6.72 2.42 -10.70
C ALA A 133 -6.69 1.49 -9.47
N ILE A 134 -5.61 0.71 -9.28
CA ILE A 134 -5.42 -0.13 -8.10
C ILE A 134 -5.18 0.72 -6.85
N LEU A 135 -4.34 1.76 -6.94
CA LEU A 135 -4.00 2.64 -5.81
C LEU A 135 -5.19 3.49 -5.33
N PHE A 136 -5.99 4.02 -6.26
CA PHE A 136 -7.02 5.01 -5.97
C PHE A 136 -8.44 4.51 -6.24
N SER A 137 -8.63 3.19 -6.17
CA SER A 137 -9.95 2.57 -6.34
C SER A 137 -11.01 3.26 -5.46
N GLY A 138 -12.07 3.76 -6.10
CA GLY A 138 -13.21 4.41 -5.41
C GLY A 138 -13.04 5.88 -5.03
N ARG A 139 -11.92 6.54 -5.36
CA ARG A 139 -11.68 7.97 -5.01
C ARG A 139 -11.91 8.98 -6.12
N GLY A 140 -11.99 8.53 -7.38
CA GLY A 140 -12.24 9.37 -8.54
C GLY A 140 -11.43 8.92 -9.76
N ALA A 141 -11.52 9.69 -10.85
CA ALA A 141 -10.72 9.42 -12.03
C ALA A 141 -9.26 9.84 -11.78
N CYS A 142 -8.33 8.97 -12.19
CA CYS A 142 -6.91 9.26 -12.22
C CYS A 142 -6.31 8.67 -13.48
N TYR A 143 -5.44 9.42 -14.14
CA TYR A 143 -4.83 9.01 -15.40
C TYR A 143 -3.51 9.74 -15.65
N VAL A 144 -2.69 9.15 -16.51
CA VAL A 144 -1.48 9.78 -17.00
C VAL A 144 -1.75 10.55 -18.28
N ALA A 145 -1.27 11.78 -18.34
CA ALA A 145 -1.20 12.58 -19.56
C ALA A 145 0.26 12.75 -19.99
N ASP A 146 0.58 12.36 -21.22
CA ASP A 146 1.87 12.63 -21.86
C ASP A 146 1.79 13.96 -22.62
N SER A 147 2.73 14.87 -22.35
CA SER A 147 2.76 16.20 -22.98
C SER A 147 3.71 16.25 -24.19
N GLY A 148 4.29 15.13 -24.60
CA GLY A 148 5.10 15.01 -25.82
C GLY A 148 6.45 15.72 -25.80
N ASN A 149 6.84 16.28 -24.65
CA ASN A 149 8.05 17.07 -24.42
C ASN A 149 8.97 16.44 -23.35
N MET A 150 9.06 15.11 -23.34
CA MET A 150 9.76 14.35 -22.27
C MET A 150 9.23 14.72 -20.88
N THR A 151 7.93 15.03 -20.78
CA THR A 151 7.25 15.22 -19.50
C THR A 151 5.99 14.37 -19.43
N MET A 152 5.75 13.83 -18.24
CA MET A 152 4.61 12.99 -17.93
C MET A 152 3.89 13.56 -16.71
N THR A 153 2.59 13.81 -16.83
CA THR A 153 1.78 14.37 -15.76
C THR A 153 0.79 13.33 -15.23
N TYR A 154 0.82 13.09 -13.92
CA TYR A 154 -0.21 12.32 -13.22
C TYR A 154 -1.39 13.23 -12.89
N VAL A 155 -2.55 13.00 -13.48
CA VAL A 155 -3.75 13.80 -13.25
C VAL A 155 -4.69 13.06 -12.29
N PHE A 156 -5.07 13.74 -11.22
CA PHE A 156 -6.03 13.28 -10.22
C PHE A 156 -7.25 14.21 -10.21
N GLU A 157 -8.45 13.70 -10.44
CA GLU A 157 -9.69 14.49 -10.41
C GLU A 157 -10.32 14.57 -9.01
N PHE A 158 -9.50 14.39 -7.97
CA PHE A 158 -9.91 14.44 -6.57
C PHE A 158 -8.80 15.06 -5.71
N VAL A 159 -9.16 15.49 -4.51
CA VAL A 159 -8.21 16.06 -3.55
C VAL A 159 -7.42 14.93 -2.90
N LEU A 160 -6.09 14.93 -3.09
CA LEU A 160 -5.19 13.97 -2.46
C LEU A 160 -5.04 14.29 -0.98
N THR A 161 -5.11 13.27 -0.12
CA THR A 161 -4.74 13.44 1.29
C THR A 161 -3.21 13.59 1.42
N PRO A 162 -2.68 14.17 2.52
CA PRO A 162 -1.23 14.27 2.74
C PRO A 162 -0.52 12.91 2.67
N VAL A 163 -1.21 11.83 3.07
CA VAL A 163 -0.72 10.46 2.95
C VAL A 163 -0.65 10.04 1.48
N ASP A 164 -1.68 10.32 0.69
CA ASP A 164 -1.69 9.99 -0.75
C ASP A 164 -0.58 10.74 -1.50
N VAL A 165 -0.34 12.01 -1.17
CA VAL A 165 0.78 12.78 -1.73
C VAL A 165 2.12 12.11 -1.39
N SER A 166 2.30 11.63 -0.15
CA SER A 166 3.52 10.91 0.24
C SER A 166 3.68 9.57 -0.51
N VAL A 167 2.57 8.90 -0.84
CA VAL A 167 2.56 7.72 -1.70
C VAL A 167 2.98 8.08 -3.13
N VAL A 168 2.45 9.16 -3.71
CA VAL A 168 2.78 9.56 -5.09
C VAL A 168 4.22 10.05 -5.21
N VAL A 169 4.70 10.84 -4.24
CA VAL A 169 5.97 11.58 -4.35
C VAL A 169 7.14 10.81 -3.76
N THR A 170 7.00 10.32 -2.52
CA THR A 170 8.12 9.83 -1.70
C THR A 170 8.31 8.32 -1.80
N SER A 171 7.23 7.56 -1.99
CA SER A 171 7.31 6.09 -1.94
C SER A 171 8.02 5.45 -3.15
N GLY A 172 8.20 6.19 -4.25
CA GLY A 172 8.80 5.65 -5.48
C GLY A 172 8.02 4.46 -6.07
N ILE A 173 6.72 4.35 -5.77
CA ILE A 173 5.86 3.27 -6.27
C ILE A 173 5.46 3.52 -7.72
N LEU A 174 5.26 4.78 -8.11
CA LEU A 174 4.87 5.12 -9.47
C LEU A 174 6.06 4.99 -10.43
N PRO A 175 5.89 4.30 -11.58
CA PRO A 175 6.94 4.17 -12.57
C PRO A 175 7.46 5.52 -13.02
N ARG A 176 8.78 5.68 -13.02
CA ARG A 176 9.44 6.86 -13.56
C ARG A 176 10.25 6.49 -14.80
N PRO A 177 9.76 6.81 -16.02
CA PRO A 177 10.54 6.58 -17.22
C PRO A 177 11.85 7.39 -17.16
N ALA A 178 12.96 6.78 -17.57
CA ALA A 178 14.26 7.45 -17.53
C ALA A 178 14.27 8.68 -18.46
N GLY A 179 14.78 9.80 -17.95
CA GLY A 179 14.87 11.05 -18.72
C GLY A 179 13.54 11.77 -18.94
N VAL A 180 12.45 11.34 -18.30
CA VAL A 180 11.14 12.02 -18.37
C VAL A 180 10.88 12.75 -17.06
N GLN A 181 10.59 14.04 -17.16
CA GLN A 181 10.19 14.80 -15.99
C GLN A 181 8.77 14.45 -15.58
N ILE A 182 8.55 14.25 -14.28
CA ILE A 182 7.25 13.88 -13.74
C ILE A 182 6.66 15.03 -12.93
N SER A 183 5.43 15.39 -13.26
CA SER A 183 4.60 16.30 -12.50
C SER A 183 3.32 15.58 -12.08
N TYR A 184 2.63 16.12 -11.07
CA TYR A 184 1.28 15.70 -10.73
C TYR A 184 0.37 16.92 -10.68
N ARG A 185 -0.86 16.76 -11.15
CA ARG A 185 -1.92 17.76 -11.11
C ARG A 185 -3.08 17.16 -10.35
N GLN A 186 -3.64 17.92 -9.43
CA GLN A 186 -4.91 17.59 -8.79
C GLN A 186 -5.95 18.64 -9.15
N THR A 187 -7.12 18.20 -9.56
CA THR A 187 -8.27 19.06 -9.80
C THR A 187 -9.19 18.90 -8.61
N ALA A 188 -9.29 19.93 -7.76
CA ALA A 188 -10.39 20.01 -6.81
C ALA A 188 -11.65 20.41 -7.59
N THR A 189 -12.79 19.76 -7.35
CA THR A 189 -14.09 20.18 -7.90
C THR A 189 -14.30 21.67 -7.57
N GLY A 190 -14.02 22.55 -8.54
CA GLY A 190 -14.18 24.01 -8.43
C GLY A 190 -12.94 24.88 -8.71
N THR A 191 -11.71 24.37 -8.64
CA THR A 191 -10.50 25.17 -8.95
C THR A 191 -9.34 24.24 -9.28
N THR A 192 -8.82 24.32 -10.50
CA THR A 192 -7.54 23.72 -10.91
C THR A 192 -6.44 24.36 -10.09
N LEU A 193 -5.97 23.69 -9.04
CA LEU A 193 -4.75 24.08 -8.36
C LEU A 193 -3.60 23.38 -9.08
N ASP A 194 -3.02 24.08 -10.05
CA ASP A 194 -1.75 23.70 -10.66
C ASP A 194 -0.66 23.83 -9.60
N ASN A 195 -0.47 22.77 -8.80
CA ASN A 195 0.71 22.65 -7.96
C ASN A 195 1.87 22.24 -8.86
N ASP A 196 2.49 23.22 -9.52
CA ASP A 196 3.80 23.12 -10.19
C ASP A 196 4.92 22.94 -9.15
N PHE A 197 4.80 21.91 -8.30
CA PHE A 197 5.82 21.59 -7.32
C PHE A 197 6.93 20.78 -8.03
N TYR A 198 7.82 21.50 -8.69
CA TYR A 198 9.11 20.99 -9.14
C TYR A 198 9.93 20.62 -7.90
N LEU A 199 9.94 19.35 -7.51
CA LEU A 199 10.92 18.82 -6.57
C LEU A 199 12.11 18.28 -7.35
N ASP A 200 13.18 19.07 -7.36
CA ASP A 200 14.53 18.59 -7.61
C ASP A 200 14.89 17.56 -6.53
N VAL A 201 14.62 16.29 -6.82
CA VAL A 201 15.18 15.16 -6.07
C VAL A 201 16.59 14.92 -6.62
N SER A 202 17.49 15.84 -6.30
CA SER A 202 18.92 15.57 -6.32
C SER A 202 19.19 14.39 -5.39
N PRO A 203 20.00 13.40 -5.79
CA PRO A 203 20.34 12.29 -4.92
C PRO A 203 21.06 12.87 -3.70
N MET A 204 20.49 12.68 -2.51
CA MET A 204 21.23 12.91 -1.28
C MET A 204 22.43 11.96 -1.31
N SER A 205 23.62 12.53 -1.50
CA SER A 205 24.91 11.89 -1.25
C SER A 205 25.06 11.54 0.23
#